data_AF-A0A6L9ZF61-F1
#
_entry.id   AF-A0A6L9ZF61-F1
#
_cell.length_a   1.000
_cell.length_b   1.000
_cell.length_c   1.000
_cell.angle_alpha   90.00
_cell.angle_beta   90.00
_cell.angle_gamma   90.00
#
_symmetry.space_group_name_H-M   'P 1'
#
loop_
_entity.id
_entity.type
_entity.pdbx_description
1 polymer ?
#
loop_
_entity_poly.entity_id
_entity_poly.type
_entity_poly.pdbx_seq_one_letter_code
_entity_poly.pdbx_strand_id
1 'polypeptide(L)' 'NRKEREVEIYRPSKDVDVLESPNSLSGEEVLPGFVLYLDLIW' A
#
# COMPACT_ATOMS: atom_id res chain seq x y z
N ASN A 1 4.91 -1.28 8.49
CA ASN A 1 5.66 -2.17 9.41
C ASN A 1 5.49 -3.66 9.03
N ARG A 2 6.52 -4.37 8.52
CA ARG A 2 6.36 -5.79 8.06
C ARG A 2 5.98 -6.76 9.19
N LYS A 3 6.45 -6.55 10.43
CA LYS A 3 6.12 -7.42 11.57
C LYS A 3 4.62 -7.36 11.90
N GLU A 4 4.04 -6.18 11.74
CA GLU A 4 2.60 -5.91 11.93
C GLU A 4 1.81 -6.06 10.62
N ARG A 5 2.48 -6.47 9.53
CA ARG A 5 1.92 -6.55 8.16
C ARG A 5 1.23 -5.28 7.71
N GLU A 6 1.80 -4.14 8.06
CA GLU A 6 1.21 -2.83 7.81
C GLU A 6 1.89 -2.14 6.63
N VAL A 7 1.09 -1.50 5.79
CA VAL A 7 1.53 -0.71 4.62
C VAL A 7 1.11 0.74 4.81
N GLU A 8 2.06 1.64 4.60
CA GLU A 8 1.86 3.09 4.71
C GLU A 8 1.93 3.72 3.31
N ILE A 9 0.93 4.54 2.98
CA ILE A 9 0.81 5.22 1.69
C ILE A 9 1.02 6.71 1.91
N TYR A 10 2.06 7.25 1.28
CA TYR A 10 2.42 8.66 1.34
C TYR A 10 2.00 9.38 0.07
N ARG A 11 1.25 10.49 0.21
CA ARG A 11 0.81 11.33 -0.91
C ARG A 11 1.12 12.80 -0.60
N PRO A 12 1.45 13.62 -1.62
CA PRO A 12 1.67 15.04 -1.41
C PRO A 12 0.47 15.71 -0.75
N SER A 13 0.72 16.51 0.28
CA SER A 13 -0.31 17.30 0.99
C SER A 13 -1.45 16.47 1.60
N LYS A 14 -1.24 15.18 1.85
CA LYS A 14 -2.17 14.32 2.59
C LYS A 14 -1.45 13.69 3.78
N ASP A 15 -2.22 13.40 4.81
CA ASP A 15 -1.76 12.57 5.91
C ASP A 15 -1.46 11.15 5.41
N VAL A 16 -0.61 10.44 6.16
CA VAL A 16 -0.27 9.05 5.88
C VAL A 16 -1.53 8.19 6.01
N ASP A 17 -1.76 7.36 4.99
CA ASP A 17 -2.82 6.34 5.03
C ASP A 17 -2.18 5.00 5.41
N VAL A 18 -2.77 4.35 6.39
CA VAL A 18 -2.24 3.13 7.01
C VAL A 18 -3.20 1.99 6.76
N LEU A 19 -2.72 0.97 6.05
CA LEU A 19 -3.46 -0.25 5.77
C LEU A 19 -2.89 -1.40 6.58
N GLU A 20 -3.74 -2.06 7.37
CA GLU A 20 -3.38 -3.24 8.15
C GLU A 20 -3.59 -4.52 7.35
N SER A 21 -2.53 -5.31 7.18
CA SER A 21 -2.51 -6.60 6.48
C SER A 21 -3.18 -6.64 5.09
N PRO A 22 -2.98 -5.66 4.19
CA PRO A 22 -3.58 -5.70 2.86
C PRO A 22 -2.94 -6.78 1.97
N ASN A 23 -3.74 -7.61 1.29
CA ASN A 23 -3.18 -8.62 0.36
C ASN A 23 -2.62 -7.99 -0.93
N SER A 24 -3.14 -6.83 -1.33
CA SER A 24 -2.71 -6.11 -2.52
C SER A 24 -2.89 -4.60 -2.35
N LEU A 25 -2.05 -3.83 -3.05
CA LEU A 25 -2.14 -2.38 -3.14
C LEU A 25 -2.34 -1.97 -4.60
N SER A 26 -3.31 -1.09 -4.85
CA SER A 26 -3.55 -0.50 -6.17
C SER A 26 -3.30 0.99 -6.15
N GLY A 27 -2.64 1.49 -7.19
CA GLY A 27 -2.25 2.89 -7.33
C GLY A 27 -2.93 3.61 -8.49
N GLU A 28 -4.10 3.16 -8.97
CA GLU A 28 -4.65 3.60 -10.27
C GLU A 28 -4.76 5.11 -10.48
N GLU A 29 -4.97 5.88 -9.41
CA GLU A 29 -5.01 7.35 -9.47
C GLU A 29 -3.66 8.00 -9.85
N VAL A 30 -2.55 7.32 -9.58
CA VAL A 30 -1.17 7.80 -9.82
C VAL A 30 -0.49 6.96 -10.91
N LEU A 31 -0.75 5.66 -10.92
CA LEU A 31 -0.21 4.66 -11.84
C LEU A 31 -1.38 3.77 -12.32
N PRO A 32 -2.08 4.17 -13.40
CA PRO A 32 -3.15 3.36 -13.98
C PRO A 32 -2.68 1.94 -14.32
N GLY A 33 -3.39 0.93 -13.84
CA GLY A 33 -3.06 -0.49 -14.07
C GLY A 33 -1.94 -1.07 -13.19
N PHE A 34 -1.39 -0.31 -12.24
CA PHE A 34 -0.42 -0.83 -11.28
C PHE A 34 -1.12 -1.53 -10.10
N VAL A 35 -0.77 -2.79 -9.88
CA VAL A 35 -1.16 -3.58 -8.70
C VAL A 35 0.08 -4.24 -8.12
N LEU A 36 0.30 -4.03 -6.83
CA LEU A 36 1.33 -4.70 -6.05
C LEU A 36 0.68 -5.77 -5.18
N TYR A 37 1.04 -7.04 -5.39
CA TYR A 37 0.62 -8.16 -4.54
C TYR A 37 1.60 -8.32 -3.37
N LEU A 38 1.11 -8.15 -2.16
CA LEU A 38 1.91 -8.14 -0.93
C LEU A 38 2.12 -9.53 -0.35
N ASP A 39 1.33 -10.52 -0.80
CA ASP A 39 1.43 -11.94 -0.42
C ASP A 39 2.84 -12.52 -0.60
N LEU A 40 3.62 -11.98 -1.56
CA LEU A 40 4.98 -12.41 -1.88
C LEU A 40 6.07 -11.79 -0.99
N ILE A 41 5.73 -10.73 -0.24
CA ILE A 41 6.69 -9.89 0.48
C ILE A 41 6.43 -9.80 1.99
N TRP A 42 5.39 -10.47 2.48
CA TRP A 42 5.21 -10.77 3.91
C TRP A 42 6.33 -11.61 4.49
#